data_AF-A0A353G8M5-F1
#
_entry.id   AF-A0A353G8M5-F1
#
_cell.length_a   1.000
_cell.length_b   1.000
_cell.length_c   1.000
_cell.angle_alpha   90.00
_cell.angle_beta   90.00
_cell.angle_gamma   90.00
#
_symmetry.space_group_name_H-M   'P 1'
#
loop_
_entity.id
_entity.type
_entity.pdbx_description
1 polymer ?
#
loop_
_entity_poly.entity_id
_entity_poly.type
_entity_poly.pdbx_seq_one_letter_code
_entity_poly.pdbx_strand_id
1 'polypeptide(L)' 'MINLNTIEEAIRIQFPNYSGPVTQQTSAIDISGWDSVAHVQLMLLIEEISGTEVDIGATMSAKNIAELIFLFDKG' A
#
# COMPACT_ATOMS: atom_id res chain seq x y z
N MET A 1 -13.35 3.09 -2.36
CA MET A 1 -12.48 3.06 -3.56
C MET A 1 -11.09 3.47 -3.10
N ILE A 2 -10.15 2.54 -3.15
CA ILE A 2 -8.77 2.76 -2.70
C ILE A 2 -8.06 3.61 -3.76
N ASN A 3 -7.45 4.72 -3.34
CA ASN A 3 -6.70 5.62 -4.23
C ASN A 3 -5.37 6.02 -3.58
N LEU A 4 -4.58 6.84 -4.27
CA LEU A 4 -3.25 7.25 -3.79
C LEU A 4 -3.29 7.90 -2.40
N ASN A 5 -4.34 8.66 -2.07
CA ASN A 5 -4.43 9.33 -0.76
C ASN A 5 -4.65 8.32 0.36
N THR A 6 -5.50 7.30 0.13
CA THR A 6 -5.70 6.19 1.09
C THR A 6 -4.40 5.44 1.34
N ILE A 7 -3.65 5.15 0.28
CA ILE A 7 -2.37 4.44 0.38
C ILE A 7 -1.32 5.32 1.06
N GLU A 8 -1.27 6.61 0.75
CA GLU A 8 -0.40 7.55 1.44
C GLU A 8 -0.70 7.61 2.94
N GLU A 9 -1.97 7.73 3.33
CA GLU A 9 -2.37 7.71 4.74
C GLU A 9 -1.90 6.43 5.45
N ALA A 10 -2.14 5.26 4.84
CA ALA A 10 -1.69 3.98 5.37
C ALA A 10 -0.15 3.90 5.49
N ILE A 11 0.58 4.41 4.49
CA ILE A 11 2.06 4.49 4.53
C ILE A 11 2.53 5.40 5.66
N ARG A 12 1.89 6.56 5.89
CA ARG A 12 2.29 7.48 6.98
C ARG A 12 2.06 6.85 8.35
N ILE A 13 1.01 6.05 8.52
CA ILE A 13 0.71 5.33 9.77
C ILE A 13 1.70 4.18 9.98
N GLN A 14 1.90 3.34 8.97
CA GLN A 14 2.72 2.13 9.06
C GLN A 14 4.22 2.44 9.09
N PHE A 15 4.66 3.47 8.38
CA PHE A 15 6.07 3.87 8.25
C PHE A 15 6.25 5.33 8.71
N PRO A 16 6.12 5.63 10.02
CA PRO A 16 6.14 7.00 10.54
C PRO A 16 7.47 7.73 10.31
N ASN A 17 8.55 6.98 10.05
CA ASN A 17 9.87 7.55 9.74
C ASN A 17 10.04 7.89 8.25
N TYR A 18 9.12 7.47 7.38
CA TYR A 18 9.16 7.79 5.96
C TYR A 18 8.51 9.16 5.70
N SER A 19 9.33 10.14 5.36
CA SER A 19 8.92 11.52 5.04
C SER A 19 9.01 11.86 3.54
N GLY A 20 9.38 10.88 2.71
CA GLY A 20 9.46 11.04 1.26
C GLY A 20 8.08 11.21 0.59
N PRO A 21 8.05 11.61 -0.69
CA PRO A 21 6.82 11.70 -1.46
C PRO A 21 6.24 10.31 -1.75
N VAL A 22 4.96 10.12 -1.48
CA VAL A 22 4.22 8.92 -1.89
C VAL A 22 3.62 9.18 -3.27
N THR A 23 4.06 8.41 -4.26
CA THR A 23 3.63 8.52 -5.67
C THR A 23 3.26 7.15 -6.21
N GLN A 24 2.66 7.10 -7.39
CA GLN A 24 2.36 5.84 -8.07
C GLN A 24 3.59 4.97 -8.35
N GLN A 25 4.79 5.57 -8.41
CA GLN A 25 6.04 4.83 -8.63
C GLN A 25 6.69 4.34 -7.34
N THR A 26 6.23 4.83 -6.17
CA THR A 26 6.78 4.42 -4.88
C THR A 26 6.61 2.92 -4.68
N SER A 27 7.67 2.29 -4.20
CA SER A 27 7.80 0.84 -4.03
C SER A 27 8.41 0.50 -2.67
N ALA A 28 8.48 -0.79 -2.35
CA ALA A 28 9.15 -1.29 -1.16
C ALA A 28 10.64 -0.91 -1.08
N ILE A 29 11.30 -0.67 -2.22
CA ILE A 29 12.72 -0.25 -2.27
C ILE A 29 12.89 1.19 -1.75
N ASP A 30 11.88 2.04 -1.91
CA ASP A 30 11.92 3.45 -1.54
C ASP A 30 11.65 3.67 -0.04
N ILE A 31 11.03 2.71 0.64
CA ILE A 31 10.60 2.81 2.04
C ILE A 31 11.35 1.77 2.87
N SER A 32 12.29 2.25 3.68
CA SER A 32 13.03 1.38 4.60
C SER A 32 12.08 0.66 5.55
N GLY A 33 12.23 -0.67 5.65
CA GLY A 33 11.40 -1.52 6.49
C GLY A 33 10.12 -2.02 5.83
N TRP A 34 9.86 -1.66 4.56
CA TRP A 34 8.79 -2.27 3.78
C TRP A 34 9.24 -3.64 3.26
N ASP A 35 9.10 -4.67 4.09
CA ASP A 35 9.31 -6.08 3.72
C ASP A 35 7.97 -6.82 3.50
N SER A 36 8.02 -8.14 3.30
CA SER A 36 6.82 -8.95 3.07
C SER A 36 5.83 -8.93 4.24
N VAL A 37 6.29 -8.81 5.49
CA VAL A 37 5.42 -8.77 6.67
C VAL A 37 4.78 -7.38 6.77
N ALA A 38 5.58 -6.33 6.61
CA ALA A 38 5.08 -4.96 6.59
C ALA A 38 4.13 -4.71 5.40
N HIS A 39 4.32 -5.39 4.27
CA HIS A 39 3.40 -5.34 3.14
C HIS A 39 2.02 -5.89 3.51
N VAL A 40 1.95 -7.06 4.15
CA VAL A 40 0.68 -7.64 4.61
C VAL A 40 -0.01 -6.71 5.61
N GLN A 41 0.75 -6.16 6.57
CA GLN A 41 0.21 -5.19 7.54
C GLN A 41 -0.33 -3.93 6.86
N LEU A 42 0.38 -3.42 5.86
CA LEU A 42 -0.08 -2.27 5.08
C LEU A 42 -1.39 -2.57 4.34
N MET A 43 -1.55 -3.76 3.75
CA MET A 43 -2.79 -4.13 3.06
C MET A 43 -3.98 -4.20 4.03
N LEU A 44 -3.79 -4.81 5.21
CA LEU A 44 -4.82 -4.85 6.26
C LEU A 44 -5.22 -3.45 6.72
N LEU A 45 -4.24 -2.54 6.86
CA LEU A 45 -4.50 -1.15 7.22
C LEU A 45 -5.25 -0.40 6.12
N ILE A 46 -4.92 -0.62 4.85
CA ILE A 46 -5.65 -0.04 3.71
C ILE A 46 -7.09 -0.54 3.68
N GLU A 47 -7.32 -1.83 3.94
CA GLU A 47 -8.65 -2.40 4.08
C GLU A 47 -9.43 -1.72 5.21
N GLU A 48 -8.82 -1.55 6.40
CA GLU A 48 -9.43 -0.87 7.54
C GLU A 48 -9.80 0.59 7.23
N ILE A 49 -8.88 1.37 6.64
CA ILE A 49 -9.10 2.79 6.33
C ILE A 49 -10.18 2.95 5.24
N SER A 50 -10.16 2.09 4.24
CA SER A 50 -11.03 2.21 3.07
C SER A 50 -12.39 1.53 3.23
N GLY A 51 -12.52 0.60 4.18
CA GLY A 51 -13.66 -0.31 4.33
C GLY A 51 -13.88 -1.21 3.10
N THR A 52 -12.83 -1.44 2.29
CA THR A 52 -12.88 -2.24 1.06
C THR A 52 -11.98 -3.46 1.25
N GLU A 53 -12.53 -4.66 1.01
CA GLU A 53 -11.80 -5.92 1.11
C GLU A 53 -10.62 -5.96 0.13
N VAL A 54 -9.47 -6.44 0.61
CA VAL A 54 -8.23 -6.54 -0.17
C VAL A 54 -7.81 -8.00 -0.31
N ASP A 55 -7.66 -8.46 -1.56
CA ASP A 55 -6.97 -9.72 -1.84
C ASP A 55 -5.46 -9.56 -1.65
N ILE A 56 -5.00 -9.77 -0.41
CA ILE A 56 -3.59 -9.68 -0.03
C ILE A 56 -2.71 -10.60 -0.88
N GLY A 57 -3.23 -11.76 -1.30
CA GLY A 57 -2.49 -12.71 -2.12
C GLY A 57 -2.13 -12.11 -3.49
N ALA A 58 -3.08 -11.40 -4.11
CA ALA A 58 -2.88 -10.72 -5.38
C ALA A 58 -1.86 -9.56 -5.26
N THR A 59 -1.87 -8.83 -4.14
CA THR A 59 -1.02 -7.64 -3.96
C THR A 59 0.47 -7.96 -3.75
N MET A 60 0.82 -9.18 -3.33
CA MET A 60 2.21 -9.61 -3.12
C MET A 60 3.09 -9.49 -4.38
N SER A 61 2.47 -9.49 -5.56
CA SER A 61 3.16 -9.35 -6.85
C SER A 61 3.32 -7.92 -7.34
N ALA A 62 2.69 -6.95 -6.67
CA ALA A 62 2.68 -5.55 -7.08
C ALA A 62 4.06 -4.92 -6.90
N LYS A 63 4.55 -4.28 -7.96
CA LYS A 63 5.89 -3.65 -7.97
C LYS A 63 5.91 -2.26 -7.36
N ASN A 64 4.78 -1.56 -7.41
CA ASN A 64 4.63 -0.18 -6.97
C ASN A 64 3.16 0.11 -6.64
N ILE A 65 2.91 1.32 -6.15
CA ILE A 65 1.58 1.78 -5.77
C ILE A 65 0.60 1.82 -6.96
N ALA A 66 1.04 2.13 -8.18
CA ALA A 66 0.16 2.11 -9.36
C ALA A 66 -0.41 0.70 -9.61
N GLU A 67 0.42 -0.34 -9.51
CA GLU A 67 -0.04 -1.73 -9.64
C GLU A 67 -0.97 -2.13 -8.49
N LEU A 68 -0.73 -1.66 -7.25
CA LEU A 68 -1.65 -1.88 -6.14
C LEU A 68 -3.04 -1.28 -6.41
N ILE A 69 -3.10 -0.02 -6.83
CA ILE A 69 -4.38 0.64 -7.17
C ILE A 69 -5.11 -0.13 -8.27
N PHE A 70 -4.38 -0.56 -9.31
CA PHE A 70 -4.97 -1.35 -10.39
C PHE A 70 -5.55 -2.69 -9.91
N LEU A 71 -4.89 -3.37 -8.96
CA LEU A 71 -5.38 -4.62 -8.39
C LEU A 71 -6.63 -4.39 -7.53
N PHE A 72 -6.72 -3.29 -6.79
CA PHE A 72 -7.90 -2.94 -6.00
C PHE A 72 -9.13 -2.61 -6.86
N ASP A 73 -8.95 -2.00 -8.02
CA ASP A 73 -10.04 -1.73 -8.97
C ASP A 73 -10.56 -2.98 -9.69
N LYS A 74 -9.83 -4.10 -9.58
CA LYS A 74 -10.12 -5.38 -10.24
C LYS A 74 -10.82 -6.41 -9.34
N GLY A 75 -10.90 -6.14 -8.04
CA GLY A 75 -11.68 -6.91 -7.05
C GLY A 75 -13.10 -6.40 -6.93
#